data_AF-A0A418WJU2-F1
#
_entry.id   AF-A0A418WJU2-F1
#
_cell.length_a   1.000
_cell.length_b   1.000
_cell.length_c   1.000
_cell.angle_alpha   90.00
_cell.angle_beta   90.00
_cell.angle_gamma   90.00
#
_symmetry.space_group_name_H-M   'P 1'
#
loop_
_entity.id
_entity.type
_entity.pdbx_description
1 polymer ?
#
loop_
_entity_poly.entity_id
_entity_poly.type
_entity_poly.pdbx_seq_one_letter_code
_entity_poly.pdbx_strand_id
1 'polypeptide(L)'
;MRTLSRERAKDMACDHDRADRGRAFAERRGIGERLAELVRKAAQRTRQIVDNLRTGPRAPAPQPERSAFTPRPDPHHAVARHGRIVSAILFAQSVGDPASPEQRVELHASRAALDRLAPCGSHDLEAAFAADRGLIREAAGGQTQRAIRAMQLEAELRTDPRLRADMFIERWQMLDQKRQRLLGQYEERAASRVTQTMAEMAKSLERDPQLESLLRGRRHQLGLSNIPERSLDQSLADMIGWGRSRGPSIGV
;
A
#
# COMPACT_ATOMS: atom_id res chain seq x y z
N MET A 1 -67.84 -25.55 -9.57
CA MET A 1 -68.25 -25.30 -8.17
C MET A 1 -67.52 -24.07 -7.67
N ARG A 2 -68.26 -23.06 -7.20
CA ARG A 2 -67.80 -21.80 -6.60
C ARG A 2 -68.13 -21.87 -5.11
N THR A 3 -67.17 -21.62 -4.24
CA THR A 3 -67.42 -21.27 -2.83
C THR A 3 -66.53 -20.08 -2.47
N LEU A 4 -67.13 -18.89 -2.59
CA LEU A 4 -66.74 -17.68 -1.89
C LEU A 4 -67.35 -17.75 -0.48
N SER A 5 -66.58 -17.48 0.57
CA SER A 5 -67.13 -17.10 1.87
C SER A 5 -66.48 -15.80 2.33
N ARG A 6 -67.36 -14.82 2.53
CA ARG A 6 -67.14 -13.49 3.08
C ARG A 6 -66.87 -13.61 4.58
N GLU A 7 -66.11 -12.70 5.17
CA GLU A 7 -66.71 -11.66 6.02
C GLU A 7 -65.72 -10.58 6.43
N ARG A 8 -66.29 -9.39 6.60
CA ARG A 8 -65.68 -8.09 6.79
C ARG A 8 -66.10 -7.60 8.17
N ALA A 9 -65.17 -6.92 8.84
CA ALA A 9 -65.33 -5.94 9.91
C ALA A 9 -65.92 -6.38 11.26
N LYS A 10 -65.12 -6.16 12.31
CA LYS A 10 -65.58 -5.31 13.43
C LYS A 10 -64.41 -4.54 14.06
N ASP A 11 -64.53 -3.25 13.85
CA ASP A 11 -63.96 -2.14 14.59
C ASP A 11 -64.22 -2.31 16.09
N MET A 12 -63.20 -2.07 16.92
CA MET A 12 -63.37 -1.67 18.31
C MET A 12 -62.32 -0.60 18.60
N ALA A 13 -62.81 0.63 18.65
CA ALA A 13 -62.16 1.80 19.16
C ALA A 13 -61.94 1.74 20.69
N CYS A 14 -61.08 2.67 21.13
CA CYS A 14 -60.88 3.23 22.48
C CYS A 14 -60.02 2.46 23.50
N ASP A 15 -58.83 3.03 23.69
CA ASP A 15 -58.38 3.67 24.94
C ASP A 15 -58.51 2.88 26.24
N HIS A 16 -57.37 2.53 26.83
CA HIS A 16 -57.12 2.84 28.24
C HIS A 16 -55.62 2.96 28.53
N ASP A 17 -55.27 4.11 29.10
CA ASP A 17 -53.99 4.50 29.67
C ASP A 17 -53.32 3.40 30.49
N ARG A 18 -52.24 2.84 29.93
CA ARG A 18 -51.35 1.90 30.62
C ARG A 18 -50.27 2.62 31.43
N ALA A 19 -50.10 3.93 31.24
CA ALA A 19 -49.04 4.71 31.88
C ALA A 19 -49.28 4.99 33.37
N ASP A 20 -50.55 5.01 33.83
CA ASP A 20 -50.88 5.59 35.14
C ASP A 20 -50.90 4.58 36.31
N ARG A 21 -50.84 3.28 36.05
CA ARG A 21 -50.83 2.26 37.13
C ARG A 21 -49.45 2.13 37.80
N GLY A 22 -48.37 2.47 37.10
CA GLY A 22 -47.00 2.34 37.63
C GLY A 22 -46.64 3.43 38.65
N ARG A 23 -47.05 4.68 38.40
CA ARG A 23 -46.79 5.81 39.30
C ARG A 23 -47.59 5.72 40.60
N ALA A 24 -48.88 5.40 40.51
CA ALA A 24 -49.74 5.23 41.67
C ALA A 24 -49.31 4.07 42.60
N PHE A 25 -48.58 3.07 42.08
CA PHE A 25 -48.00 1.97 42.86
C PHE A 25 -46.73 2.39 43.62
N ALA A 26 -45.88 3.23 43.01
CA ALA A 26 -44.63 3.70 43.61
C ALA A 26 -44.84 4.71 44.76
N GLU A 27 -45.89 5.55 44.66
CA GLU A 27 -46.24 6.54 45.69
C GLU A 27 -46.79 5.89 46.97
N ARG A 28 -47.62 4.84 46.87
CA ARG A 28 -48.20 4.16 48.05
C ARG A 28 -47.18 3.38 48.90
N ARG A 29 -45.97 3.12 48.37
CA ARG A 29 -44.89 2.38 49.05
C ARG A 29 -43.73 3.27 49.52
N GLY A 30 -43.80 4.59 49.32
CA GLY A 30 -42.77 5.54 49.78
C GLY A 30 -41.39 5.35 49.12
N ILE A 31 -41.35 4.79 47.90
CA ILE A 31 -40.09 4.43 47.23
C ILE A 31 -39.42 5.68 46.59
N GLY A 32 -40.18 6.73 46.28
CA GLY A 32 -39.67 7.99 45.71
C GLY A 32 -38.78 8.78 46.67
N GLU A 33 -39.16 8.91 47.95
CA GLU A 33 -38.39 9.68 48.95
C GLU A 33 -37.05 9.01 49.30
N ARG A 34 -37.02 7.67 49.38
CA ARG A 34 -35.79 6.92 49.69
C ARG A 34 -34.75 6.98 48.57
N LEU A 35 -35.19 7.09 47.31
CA LEU A 35 -34.29 7.25 46.16
C LEU A 35 -33.69 8.67 46.12
N ALA A 36 -34.49 9.69 46.45
CA ALA A 36 -34.03 11.08 46.53
C ALA A 36 -32.97 11.27 47.64
N GLU A 37 -33.10 10.61 48.79
CA GLU A 37 -32.13 10.70 49.88
C GLU A 37 -30.78 10.01 49.52
N LEU A 38 -30.82 8.89 48.80
CA LEU A 38 -29.62 8.20 48.30
C LEU A 38 -28.86 9.04 47.27
N VAL A 39 -29.57 9.70 46.35
CA VAL A 39 -28.95 10.61 45.36
C VAL A 39 -28.31 11.83 46.05
N ARG A 40 -28.95 12.36 47.11
CA ARG A 40 -28.40 13.49 47.88
C ARG A 40 -27.14 13.12 48.67
N LYS A 41 -27.11 11.92 49.30
CA LYS A 41 -25.92 11.39 49.99
C LYS A 41 -24.78 11.06 49.02
N ALA A 42 -25.08 10.57 47.82
CA ALA A 42 -24.07 10.33 46.78
C ALA A 42 -23.43 11.64 46.31
N ALA A 43 -24.24 12.69 46.06
CA ALA A 43 -23.76 13.99 45.62
C ALA A 43 -22.87 14.71 46.66
N GLN A 44 -23.14 14.54 47.96
CA GLN A 44 -22.31 15.10 49.03
C GLN A 44 -20.96 14.37 49.15
N ARG A 45 -20.91 13.05 49.01
CA ARG A 45 -19.64 12.30 49.01
C ARG A 45 -18.74 12.67 47.82
N THR A 46 -19.30 12.87 46.63
CA THR A 46 -18.52 13.29 45.46
C THR A 46 -17.92 14.70 45.62
N ARG A 47 -18.60 15.62 46.31
CA ARG A 47 -18.02 16.95 46.59
C ARG A 47 -16.89 16.88 47.61
N GLN A 48 -17.04 16.09 48.68
CA GLN A 48 -15.99 15.91 49.68
C GLN A 48 -14.71 15.25 49.10
N ILE A 49 -14.85 14.33 48.13
CA ILE A 49 -13.71 13.70 47.45
C ILE A 49 -12.98 14.71 46.55
N VAL A 50 -13.71 15.60 45.86
CA VAL A 50 -13.12 16.60 44.97
C VAL A 50 -12.46 17.75 45.74
N ASP A 51 -13.02 18.17 46.87
CA ASP A 51 -12.41 19.20 47.72
C ASP A 51 -11.14 18.69 48.43
N ASN A 52 -11.11 17.43 48.88
CA ASN A 52 -9.90 16.80 49.44
C ASN A 52 -8.78 16.58 48.40
N LEU A 53 -9.07 16.66 47.09
CA LEU A 53 -8.07 16.60 46.03
C LEU A 53 -7.46 17.97 45.70
N ARG A 54 -8.04 19.08 46.18
CA ARG A 54 -7.55 20.45 45.90
C ARG A 54 -6.66 21.05 46.98
N THR A 55 -6.60 20.46 48.18
CA THR A 55 -5.83 21.01 49.31
C THR A 55 -5.01 19.92 50.02
N GLY A 56 -3.87 19.57 49.45
CA GLY A 56 -2.84 18.77 50.12
C GLY A 56 -1.43 19.22 49.69
N PRO A 57 -0.49 19.48 50.62
CA PRO A 57 0.82 20.01 50.27
C PRO A 57 1.66 18.92 49.58
N ARG A 58 2.01 19.13 48.31
CA ARG A 58 2.80 18.19 47.54
C ARG A 58 4.29 18.43 47.78
N ALA A 59 4.90 17.61 48.62
CA ALA A 59 6.34 17.39 48.63
C ALA A 59 6.82 16.87 47.26
N PRO A 60 8.03 17.23 46.79
CA PRO A 60 8.52 16.80 45.49
C PRO A 60 8.97 15.32 45.56
N ALA A 61 8.19 14.43 44.95
CA ALA A 61 8.62 13.06 44.69
C ALA A 61 9.47 13.01 43.40
N PRO A 62 10.47 12.12 43.29
CA PRO A 62 11.42 12.09 42.17
C PRO A 62 10.68 11.78 40.87
N GLN A 63 11.00 12.53 39.81
CA GLN A 63 10.47 12.27 38.49
C GLN A 63 10.94 10.88 38.02
N PRO A 64 10.06 10.03 37.48
CA PRO A 64 10.54 8.88 36.72
C PRO A 64 11.31 9.46 35.53
N GLU A 65 12.56 9.06 35.39
CA GLU A 65 13.34 9.35 34.20
C GLU A 65 12.45 9.05 33.00
N ARG A 66 12.30 10.06 32.14
CA ARG A 66 11.74 9.86 30.80
C ARG A 66 12.62 8.80 30.16
N SER A 67 12.21 7.54 30.27
CA SER A 67 12.68 6.47 29.42
C SER A 67 12.60 7.08 28.03
N ALA A 68 13.77 7.28 27.41
CA ALA A 68 13.85 7.80 26.07
C ALA A 68 12.97 6.88 25.24
N PHE A 69 11.75 7.34 24.92
CA PHE A 69 10.97 6.78 23.84
C PHE A 69 11.85 7.04 22.64
N THR A 70 12.76 6.12 22.33
CA THR A 70 13.41 6.09 21.03
C THR A 70 12.24 6.01 20.08
N PRO A 71 11.89 7.10 19.36
CA PRO A 71 10.76 7.05 18.47
C PRO A 71 11.06 5.89 17.53
N ARG A 72 10.18 4.90 17.48
CA ARG A 72 10.30 3.84 16.48
C ARG A 72 10.52 4.56 15.16
N PRO A 73 11.63 4.30 14.45
CA PRO A 73 11.97 5.09 13.28
C PRO A 73 10.77 5.04 12.33
N ASP A 74 10.21 6.22 12.04
CA ASP A 74 8.98 6.34 11.28
C ASP A 74 9.29 6.09 9.80
N PRO A 75 8.73 5.03 9.18
CA PRO A 75 8.96 4.74 7.78
C PRO A 75 8.51 5.91 6.88
N HIS A 76 7.47 6.64 7.27
CA HIS A 76 7.03 7.81 6.51
C HIS A 76 8.09 8.92 6.52
N HIS A 77 8.70 9.19 7.68
CA HIS A 77 9.79 10.15 7.78
C HIS A 77 11.01 9.75 6.94
N ALA A 78 11.44 8.48 7.02
CA ALA A 78 12.61 8.00 6.29
C ALA A 78 12.40 8.04 4.76
N VAL A 79 11.24 7.59 4.30
CA VAL A 79 10.86 7.63 2.88
C VAL A 79 10.73 9.08 2.39
N ALA A 80 10.15 9.98 3.18
CA ALA A 80 10.05 11.39 2.81
C ALA A 80 11.42 12.06 2.72
N ARG A 81 12.30 11.80 3.69
CA ARG A 81 13.68 12.30 3.69
C ARG A 81 14.44 11.82 2.45
N HIS A 82 14.33 10.53 2.13
CA HIS A 82 14.96 9.97 0.93
C HIS A 82 14.37 10.56 -0.37
N GLY A 83 13.06 10.71 -0.45
CA GLY A 83 12.39 11.35 -1.59
C GLY A 83 12.88 12.79 -1.83
N ARG A 84 13.08 13.59 -0.76
CA ARG A 84 13.59 14.96 -0.87
C ARG A 84 15.01 15.01 -1.42
N ILE A 85 15.92 14.18 -0.89
CA ILE A 85 17.31 14.22 -1.35
C ILE A 85 17.44 13.72 -2.80
N VAL A 86 16.68 12.67 -3.16
CA VAL A 86 16.64 12.19 -4.55
C VAL A 86 16.05 13.27 -5.47
N SER A 87 14.96 13.93 -5.07
CA SER A 87 14.38 15.04 -5.84
C SER A 87 15.35 16.20 -6.02
N ALA A 88 16.11 16.56 -4.98
CA ALA A 88 17.08 17.64 -5.04
C ALA A 88 18.26 17.31 -5.98
N ILE A 89 18.75 16.07 -5.94
CA ILE A 89 19.81 15.60 -6.83
C ILE A 89 19.33 15.57 -8.29
N LEU A 90 18.14 15.05 -8.55
CA LEU A 90 17.56 15.05 -9.90
C LEU A 90 17.32 16.46 -10.43
N PHE A 91 16.93 17.39 -9.57
CA PHE A 91 16.80 18.80 -9.93
C PHE A 91 18.15 19.42 -10.29
N ALA A 92 19.20 19.23 -9.47
CA ALA A 92 20.55 19.70 -9.77
C ALA A 92 21.04 19.17 -11.13
N GLN A 93 20.86 17.87 -11.38
CA GLN A 93 21.22 17.25 -12.66
C GLN A 93 20.44 17.84 -13.84
N SER A 94 19.17 18.21 -13.65
CA SER A 94 18.35 18.80 -14.71
C SER A 94 18.81 20.20 -15.14
N VAL A 95 19.49 20.93 -14.26
CA VAL A 95 20.09 22.25 -14.55
C VAL A 95 21.57 22.16 -14.94
N GLY A 96 22.12 20.94 -15.06
CA GLY A 96 23.51 20.69 -15.44
C GLY A 96 24.50 20.67 -14.28
N ASP A 97 24.03 20.78 -13.04
CA ASP A 97 24.87 20.78 -11.86
C ASP A 97 25.12 19.35 -11.34
N PRO A 98 26.37 19.00 -11.00
CA PRO A 98 26.66 17.74 -10.35
C PRO A 98 26.10 17.72 -8.91
N ALA A 99 25.81 16.52 -8.40
CA ALA A 99 25.40 16.36 -7.00
C ALA A 99 26.50 16.85 -6.05
N SER A 100 26.15 17.77 -5.15
CA SER A 100 27.12 18.35 -4.20
C SER A 100 27.65 17.30 -3.22
N PRO A 101 28.84 17.48 -2.63
CA PRO A 101 29.37 16.58 -1.61
C PRO A 101 28.40 16.37 -0.44
N GLU A 102 27.75 17.45 0.02
CA GLU A 102 26.73 17.44 1.06
C GLU A 102 25.51 16.61 0.67
N GLN A 103 25.02 16.77 -0.57
CA GLN A 103 23.91 15.97 -1.10
C GLN A 103 24.26 14.47 -1.16
N ARG A 104 25.50 14.13 -1.52
CA ARG A 104 25.96 12.73 -1.55
C ARG A 104 26.02 12.15 -0.14
N VAL A 105 26.53 12.91 0.83
CA VAL A 105 26.54 12.50 2.26
C VAL A 105 25.12 12.30 2.77
N GLU A 106 24.21 13.22 2.48
CA GLU A 106 22.80 13.12 2.89
C GLU A 106 22.09 11.93 2.21
N LEU A 107 22.38 11.67 0.93
CA LEU A 107 21.85 10.50 0.24
C LEU A 107 22.32 9.22 0.93
N HIS A 108 23.61 9.08 1.22
CA HIS A 108 24.14 7.93 1.96
C HIS A 108 23.50 7.80 3.35
N ALA A 109 23.33 8.89 4.09
CA ALA A 109 22.69 8.89 5.41
C ALA A 109 21.19 8.53 5.34
N SER A 110 20.49 8.91 4.27
CA SER A 110 19.09 8.54 4.05
C SER A 110 18.94 7.06 3.70
N ARG A 111 19.83 6.50 2.87
CA ARG A 111 19.88 5.07 2.55
C ARG A 111 20.10 4.22 3.80
N ALA A 112 21.10 4.59 4.60
CA ALA A 112 21.38 3.91 5.86
C ALA A 112 20.18 3.95 6.84
N ALA A 113 19.38 5.02 6.82
CA ALA A 113 18.17 5.09 7.64
C ALA A 113 17.07 4.13 7.15
N LEU A 114 16.91 3.97 5.83
CA LEU A 114 15.98 2.99 5.24
C LEU A 114 16.43 1.56 5.50
N ASP A 115 17.72 1.27 5.38
CA ASP A 115 18.24 -0.09 5.59
C ASP A 115 18.15 -0.54 7.05
N ARG A 116 18.09 0.40 8.01
CA ARG A 116 17.77 0.10 9.42
C ARG A 116 16.30 -0.26 9.63
N LEU A 117 15.40 0.22 8.77
CA LEU A 117 13.97 -0.06 8.86
C LEU A 117 13.59 -1.39 8.23
N ALA A 118 14.18 -1.68 7.07
CA ALA A 118 13.94 -2.90 6.32
C ALA A 118 15.26 -3.36 5.67
N PRO A 119 15.60 -4.65 5.70
CA PRO A 119 16.75 -5.17 4.96
C PRO A 119 16.67 -4.79 3.48
N CYS A 120 17.71 -4.13 2.97
CA CYS A 120 17.78 -3.59 1.60
C CYS A 120 16.70 -2.55 1.24
N GLY A 121 16.07 -1.90 2.23
CA GLY A 121 14.98 -0.96 2.00
C GLY A 121 15.36 0.24 1.12
N SER A 122 16.62 0.68 1.15
CA SER A 122 17.10 1.73 0.24
C SER A 122 17.09 1.27 -1.22
N HIS A 123 17.56 0.05 -1.48
CA HIS A 123 17.55 -0.55 -2.81
C HIS A 123 16.13 -0.74 -3.33
N ASP A 124 15.24 -1.29 -2.49
CA ASP A 124 13.86 -1.57 -2.87
C ASP A 124 13.07 -0.27 -3.15
N LEU A 125 13.32 0.80 -2.39
CA LEU A 125 12.71 2.12 -2.64
C LEU A 125 13.25 2.78 -3.91
N GLU A 126 14.55 2.67 -4.17
CA GLU A 126 15.16 3.21 -5.39
C GLU A 126 14.71 2.46 -6.65
N ALA A 127 14.52 1.14 -6.56
CA ALA A 127 13.91 0.33 -7.62
C ALA A 127 12.47 0.80 -7.90
N ALA A 128 11.67 1.02 -6.86
CA ALA A 128 10.32 1.57 -6.99
C ALA A 128 10.32 2.97 -7.64
N PHE A 129 11.25 3.85 -7.27
CA PHE A 129 11.40 5.17 -7.90
C PHE A 129 11.87 5.09 -9.36
N ALA A 130 12.66 4.09 -9.73
CA ALA A 130 13.04 3.86 -11.11
C ALA A 130 11.84 3.38 -11.95
N ALA A 131 10.97 2.55 -11.38
CA ALA A 131 9.75 2.07 -12.02
C ALA A 131 8.69 3.18 -12.17
N ASP A 132 8.51 4.04 -11.16
CA ASP A 132 7.61 5.19 -11.18
C ASP A 132 8.27 6.43 -10.56
N ARG A 133 8.76 7.32 -11.44
CA ARG A 133 9.42 8.58 -11.05
C ARG A 133 8.46 9.54 -10.31
N GLY A 134 7.14 9.40 -10.48
CA GLY A 134 6.15 10.21 -9.78
C GLY A 134 6.19 10.03 -8.26
N LEU A 135 6.57 8.83 -7.80
CA LEU A 135 6.72 8.50 -6.38
C LEU A 135 7.74 9.39 -5.65
N ILE A 136 8.76 9.89 -6.36
CA ILE A 136 9.81 10.73 -5.78
C ILE A 136 9.20 12.03 -5.26
N ARG A 137 8.40 12.71 -6.09
CA ARG A 137 7.77 13.99 -5.74
C ARG A 137 6.72 13.82 -4.65
N GLU A 138 5.93 12.74 -4.73
CA GLU A 138 4.94 12.39 -3.71
C GLU A 138 5.61 12.15 -2.34
N ALA A 139 6.65 11.31 -2.31
CA ALA A 139 7.41 11.04 -1.11
C ALA A 139 8.06 12.32 -0.55
N ALA A 140 8.69 13.13 -1.40
CA ALA A 140 9.30 14.40 -1.00
C ALA A 140 8.28 15.37 -0.36
N GLY A 141 7.06 15.39 -0.90
CA GLY A 141 5.91 16.15 -0.39
C GLY A 141 5.21 15.54 0.82
N GLY A 142 5.68 14.40 1.33
CA GLY A 142 5.12 13.72 2.50
C GLY A 142 4.03 12.67 2.20
N GLN A 143 3.62 12.51 0.95
CA GLN A 143 2.69 11.47 0.51
C GLN A 143 3.43 10.15 0.30
N THR A 144 3.88 9.53 1.39
CA THR A 144 4.81 8.39 1.35
C THR A 144 4.15 7.02 1.27
N GLN A 145 2.82 6.94 1.45
CA GLN A 145 2.10 5.66 1.47
C GLN A 145 2.27 4.84 0.18
N ARG A 146 2.20 5.48 -1.00
CA ARG A 146 2.37 4.77 -2.28
C ARG A 146 3.80 4.28 -2.47
N ALA A 147 4.77 5.10 -2.09
CA ALA A 147 6.19 4.75 -2.15
C ALA A 147 6.54 3.60 -1.19
N ILE A 148 5.98 3.60 0.03
CA ILE A 148 6.16 2.50 0.99
C ILE A 148 5.60 1.19 0.44
N ARG A 149 4.39 1.20 -0.13
CA ARG A 149 3.81 -0.01 -0.75
C ARG A 149 4.63 -0.51 -1.93
N ALA A 150 5.11 0.40 -2.78
CA ALA A 150 5.97 0.03 -3.90
C ALA A 150 7.30 -0.56 -3.42
N MET A 151 7.93 0.05 -2.41
CA MET A 151 9.14 -0.50 -1.76
C MET A 151 8.91 -1.90 -1.19
N GLN A 152 7.76 -2.15 -0.56
CA GLN A 152 7.40 -3.48 -0.05
C GLN A 152 7.24 -4.51 -1.17
N LEU A 153 6.58 -4.12 -2.27
CA LEU A 153 6.44 -4.99 -3.44
C LEU A 153 7.82 -5.33 -4.04
N GLU A 154 8.73 -4.35 -4.17
CA GLU A 154 10.10 -4.60 -4.64
C GLU A 154 10.87 -5.54 -3.70
N ALA A 155 10.68 -5.40 -2.38
CA ALA A 155 11.27 -6.31 -1.40
C ALA A 155 10.76 -7.76 -1.55
N GLU A 156 9.45 -7.92 -1.81
CA GLU A 156 8.82 -9.23 -2.07
C GLU A 156 9.37 -9.84 -3.36
N LEU A 157 9.45 -9.05 -4.44
CA LEU A 157 10.03 -9.50 -5.71
C LEU A 157 11.48 -9.95 -5.52
N ARG A 158 12.30 -9.16 -4.84
CA ARG A 158 13.69 -9.54 -4.56
C ARG A 158 13.81 -10.85 -3.78
N THR A 159 12.89 -11.12 -2.86
CA THR A 159 12.97 -12.28 -1.96
C THR A 159 12.30 -13.53 -2.53
N ASP A 160 11.27 -13.38 -3.35
CA ASP A 160 10.51 -14.49 -3.96
C ASP A 160 10.72 -14.56 -5.49
N PRO A 161 11.58 -15.47 -5.98
CA PRO A 161 11.76 -15.71 -7.41
C PRO A 161 10.49 -16.17 -8.13
N ARG A 162 9.54 -16.83 -7.45
CA ARG A 162 8.29 -17.30 -8.06
C ARG A 162 7.36 -16.13 -8.33
N LEU A 163 7.21 -15.22 -7.36
CA LEU A 163 6.46 -13.98 -7.54
C LEU A 163 7.02 -13.15 -8.70
N ARG A 164 8.36 -13.05 -8.81
CA ARG A 164 9.00 -12.39 -9.97
C ARG A 164 8.65 -13.05 -11.29
N ALA A 165 8.63 -14.38 -11.35
CA ALA A 165 8.24 -15.11 -12.54
C ALA A 165 6.76 -14.87 -12.91
N ASP A 166 5.86 -14.85 -11.92
CA ASP A 166 4.44 -14.57 -12.13
C ASP A 166 4.24 -13.14 -12.68
N MET A 167 4.85 -12.13 -12.05
CA MET A 167 4.80 -10.75 -12.52
C MET A 167 5.42 -10.56 -13.90
N PHE A 168 6.49 -11.30 -14.22
CA PHE A 168 7.09 -11.28 -15.55
C PHE A 168 6.10 -11.77 -16.60
N ILE A 169 5.43 -12.90 -16.35
CA ILE A 169 4.44 -13.50 -17.26
C ILE A 169 3.27 -12.55 -17.44
N GLU A 170 2.70 -12.01 -16.36
CA GLU A 170 1.57 -11.08 -16.42
C GLU A 170 1.91 -9.83 -17.24
N ARG A 171 3.07 -9.21 -16.95
CA ARG A 171 3.52 -8.02 -17.69
C ARG A 171 3.80 -8.34 -19.16
N TRP A 172 4.40 -9.50 -19.44
CA TRP A 172 4.66 -9.95 -20.81
C TRP A 172 3.36 -10.10 -21.61
N GLN A 173 2.38 -10.82 -21.06
CA GLN A 173 1.07 -11.03 -21.68
C GLN A 173 0.32 -9.71 -21.91
N MET A 174 0.33 -8.81 -20.93
CA MET A 174 -0.29 -7.49 -21.05
C MET A 174 0.35 -6.65 -22.15
N LEU A 175 1.68 -6.63 -22.24
CA LEU A 175 2.40 -5.91 -23.30
C LEU A 175 2.15 -6.53 -24.66
N ASP A 176 2.12 -7.87 -24.77
CA ASP A 176 1.84 -8.53 -26.04
C ASP A 176 0.43 -8.25 -26.54
N GLN A 177 -0.58 -8.34 -25.67
CA GLN A 177 -1.96 -7.95 -26.00
C GLN A 177 -2.04 -6.49 -26.45
N LYS A 178 -1.34 -5.59 -25.75
CA LYS A 178 -1.27 -4.17 -26.13
C LYS A 178 -0.61 -3.99 -27.50
N ARG A 179 0.49 -4.70 -27.76
CA ARG A 179 1.21 -4.70 -29.05
C ARG A 179 0.32 -5.19 -30.18
N GLN A 180 -0.35 -6.33 -30.00
CA GLN A 180 -1.26 -6.90 -30.99
C GLN A 180 -2.41 -5.95 -31.34
N ARG A 181 -3.03 -5.30 -30.33
CA ARG A 181 -4.06 -4.29 -30.54
C ARG A 181 -3.54 -3.08 -31.33
N LEU A 182 -2.34 -2.58 -31.01
CA LEU A 182 -1.74 -1.44 -31.73
C LEU A 182 -1.41 -1.81 -33.19
N LEU A 183 -0.91 -3.02 -33.44
CA LEU A 183 -0.68 -3.52 -34.80
C LEU A 183 -1.98 -3.63 -35.60
N GLY A 184 -3.06 -4.11 -34.97
CA GLY A 184 -4.39 -4.14 -35.59
C GLY A 184 -4.97 -2.75 -35.89
N GLN A 185 -4.46 -1.70 -35.23
CA GLN A 185 -4.81 -0.30 -35.47
C GLN A 185 -3.84 0.40 -36.43
N TYR A 186 -2.87 -0.31 -37.02
CA TYR A 186 -1.80 0.24 -37.84
C TYR A 186 -0.91 1.28 -37.13
N GLU A 187 -0.90 1.28 -35.79
CA GLU A 187 -0.10 2.15 -34.94
C GLU A 187 1.32 1.60 -34.75
N GLU A 188 2.04 1.40 -35.85
CA GLU A 188 3.35 0.71 -35.87
C GLU A 188 4.38 1.38 -34.95
N ARG A 189 4.43 2.72 -34.92
CA ARG A 189 5.36 3.46 -34.05
C ARG A 189 5.07 3.21 -32.57
N ALA A 190 3.80 3.13 -32.19
CA ALA A 190 3.42 2.83 -30.81
C ALA A 190 3.68 1.37 -30.47
N ALA A 191 3.40 0.44 -31.40
CA ALA A 191 3.70 -0.97 -31.26
C ALA A 191 5.21 -1.21 -31.08
N SER A 192 6.06 -0.55 -31.87
CA SER A 192 7.53 -0.64 -31.76
C SER A 192 8.06 -0.21 -30.39
N ARG A 193 7.46 0.82 -29.76
CA ARG A 193 7.81 1.20 -28.39
C ARG A 193 7.47 0.10 -27.38
N VAL A 194 6.32 -0.56 -27.54
CA VAL A 194 5.93 -1.71 -26.71
C VAL A 194 6.89 -2.89 -26.94
N THR A 195 7.23 -3.18 -28.19
CA THR A 195 8.21 -4.21 -28.56
C THR A 195 9.57 -3.94 -27.91
N GLN A 196 10.04 -2.69 -27.88
CA GLN A 196 11.30 -2.34 -27.21
C GLN A 196 11.24 -2.64 -25.70
N THR A 197 10.15 -2.29 -25.02
CA THR A 197 9.96 -2.65 -23.60
C THR A 197 9.96 -4.17 -23.40
N MET A 198 9.33 -4.93 -24.29
CA MET A 198 9.35 -6.39 -24.24
C MET A 198 10.76 -6.95 -24.49
N ALA A 199 11.53 -6.37 -25.41
CA ALA A 199 12.91 -6.77 -25.67
C ALA A 199 13.83 -6.51 -24.46
N GLU A 200 13.64 -5.39 -23.76
CA GLU A 200 14.34 -5.09 -22.51
C GLU A 200 13.98 -6.10 -21.40
N MET A 201 12.71 -6.51 -21.32
CA MET A 201 12.29 -7.59 -20.42
C MET A 201 12.95 -8.92 -20.78
N ALA A 202 12.95 -9.32 -22.05
CA ALA A 202 13.61 -10.55 -22.49
C ALA A 202 15.10 -10.53 -22.13
N LYS A 203 15.79 -9.39 -22.37
CA LYS A 203 17.20 -9.21 -22.01
C LYS A 203 17.46 -9.24 -20.50
N SER A 204 16.49 -8.85 -19.68
CA SER A 204 16.65 -8.91 -18.22
C SER A 204 16.85 -10.34 -17.70
N LEU A 205 16.42 -11.36 -18.46
CA LEU A 205 16.63 -12.77 -18.13
C LEU A 205 18.11 -13.16 -18.14
N GLU A 206 18.94 -12.55 -18.98
CA GLU A 206 20.41 -12.78 -18.99
C GLU A 206 21.05 -12.43 -17.63
N ARG A 207 20.42 -11.52 -16.88
CA ARG A 207 20.91 -11.04 -15.58
C ARG A 207 20.34 -11.82 -14.41
N ASP A 208 19.33 -12.66 -14.64
CA ASP A 208 18.66 -13.44 -13.60
C ASP A 208 18.45 -14.90 -14.04
N PRO A 209 19.48 -15.75 -13.86
CA PRO A 209 19.41 -17.16 -14.22
C PRO A 209 18.34 -17.94 -13.45
N GLN A 210 17.99 -17.50 -12.22
CA GLN A 210 16.96 -18.15 -11.42
C GLN A 210 15.58 -17.91 -12.01
N LEU A 211 15.30 -16.67 -12.42
CA LEU A 211 14.06 -16.31 -13.12
C LEU A 211 13.95 -17.05 -14.46
N GLU A 212 15.02 -17.10 -15.25
CA GLU A 212 15.01 -17.82 -16.54
C GLU A 212 14.67 -19.31 -16.37
N SER A 213 15.25 -19.97 -15.37
CA SER A 213 14.96 -21.38 -15.06
C SER A 213 13.49 -21.61 -14.70
N LEU A 214 12.90 -20.75 -13.88
CA LEU A 214 11.48 -20.82 -13.52
C LEU A 214 10.55 -20.62 -14.74
N LEU A 215 10.88 -19.66 -15.59
CA LEU A 215 10.10 -19.37 -16.79
C LEU A 215 10.24 -20.45 -17.86
N ARG A 216 11.35 -21.20 -17.88
CA ARG A 216 11.55 -22.34 -18.81
C ARG A 216 10.50 -23.44 -18.61
N GLY A 217 10.06 -23.68 -17.38
CA GLY A 217 8.94 -24.59 -17.09
C GLY A 217 7.56 -24.03 -17.48
N ARG A 218 7.47 -22.73 -17.79
CA ARG A 218 6.23 -21.98 -18.03
C ARG A 218 6.17 -21.35 -19.43
N ARG A 219 6.94 -21.85 -20.39
CA ARG A 219 7.04 -21.32 -21.77
C ARG A 219 5.70 -21.12 -22.46
N HIS A 220 4.77 -22.08 -22.29
CA HIS A 220 3.41 -21.99 -22.83
C HIS A 220 2.67 -20.73 -22.37
N GLN A 221 2.90 -20.25 -21.14
CA GLN A 221 2.27 -19.03 -20.61
C GLN A 221 2.83 -17.76 -21.26
N LEU A 222 4.02 -17.83 -21.84
CA LEU A 222 4.64 -16.76 -22.63
C LEU A 222 4.28 -16.85 -24.12
N GLY A 223 3.40 -17.77 -24.51
CA GLY A 223 3.03 -18.03 -25.90
C GLY A 223 4.08 -18.82 -26.69
N LEU A 224 5.08 -19.37 -26.01
CA LEU A 224 6.17 -20.13 -26.63
C LEU A 224 5.87 -21.62 -26.64
N SER A 225 6.35 -22.31 -27.69
CA SER A 225 6.35 -23.77 -27.75
C SER A 225 7.19 -24.38 -26.62
N ASN A 226 6.77 -25.56 -26.16
CA ASN A 226 7.45 -26.30 -25.09
C ASN A 226 8.79 -26.91 -25.52
N ILE A 227 9.11 -26.91 -26.81
CA ILE A 227 10.36 -27.45 -27.34
C ILE A 227 11.49 -26.44 -27.06
N PRO A 228 12.51 -26.80 -26.27
CA PRO A 228 13.62 -25.90 -25.98
C PRO A 228 14.63 -25.95 -27.13
N GLU A 229 14.41 -25.13 -28.16
CA GLU A 229 15.37 -25.02 -29.28
C GLU A 229 16.51 -24.04 -28.97
N ARG A 230 16.27 -23.04 -28.11
CA ARG A 230 17.20 -21.94 -27.76
C ARG A 230 16.96 -21.43 -26.34
N SER A 231 17.85 -20.53 -25.88
CA SER A 231 17.67 -19.82 -24.62
C SER A 231 16.35 -19.01 -24.63
N LEU A 232 15.79 -18.78 -23.43
CA LEU A 232 14.45 -18.21 -23.31
C LEU A 232 14.39 -16.75 -23.78
N ASP A 233 15.41 -15.96 -23.47
CA ASP A 233 15.62 -14.59 -23.94
C ASP A 233 15.59 -14.49 -25.48
N GLN A 234 16.31 -15.37 -26.18
CA GLN A 234 16.36 -15.42 -27.64
C GLN A 234 15.00 -15.82 -28.22
N SER A 235 14.36 -16.83 -27.61
CA SER A 235 13.02 -17.27 -28.02
C SER A 235 11.99 -16.13 -27.93
N LEU A 236 12.04 -15.35 -26.86
CA LEU A 236 11.15 -14.20 -26.64
C LEU A 236 11.46 -13.03 -27.58
N ALA A 237 12.74 -12.73 -27.81
CA ALA A 237 13.17 -11.70 -28.75
C ALA A 237 12.77 -12.01 -30.20
N ASP A 238 12.86 -13.28 -30.61
CA ASP A 238 12.45 -13.75 -31.93
C ASP A 238 10.92 -13.69 -32.11
N MET A 239 10.15 -14.07 -31.08
CA MET A 239 8.67 -13.99 -31.09
C MET A 239 8.17 -12.58 -31.37
N ILE A 240 8.78 -11.56 -30.76
CA ILE A 240 8.38 -10.16 -30.93
C ILE A 240 9.03 -9.49 -32.16
N GLY A 241 9.78 -10.26 -32.96
CA GLY A 241 10.44 -9.78 -34.18
C GLY A 241 11.68 -8.91 -33.94
N TRP A 242 12.17 -8.80 -32.71
CA TRP A 242 13.33 -7.97 -32.37
C TRP A 242 14.64 -8.54 -32.95
N GLY A 243 14.77 -9.87 -33.00
CA GLY A 243 15.95 -10.58 -33.52
C GLY A 243 16.19 -10.46 -35.03
N ARG A 244 15.19 -10.03 -35.81
CA ARG A 244 15.28 -9.91 -37.29
C ARG A 244 15.73 -8.54 -37.80
N SER A 245 16.02 -7.59 -36.91
CA SER A 245 16.39 -6.21 -37.25
C SER A 245 17.91 -5.98 -37.40
N ARG A 246 18.74 -6.95 -37.06
CA ARG A 246 20.17 -6.97 -37.42
C ARG A 246 20.34 -8.00 -38.53
N GLY A 247 20.10 -7.57 -39.77
CA GLY A 247 20.15 -8.43 -40.93
C GLY A 247 21.49 -9.19 -41.03
N PRO A 248 21.48 -10.45 -41.49
CA PRO A 248 22.66 -11.02 -42.12
C PRO A 248 23.01 -10.08 -43.27
N SER A 249 24.24 -9.57 -43.29
CA SER A 249 24.83 -9.05 -44.52
C SER A 249 24.85 -10.20 -45.52
N ILE A 250 23.82 -10.28 -46.36
CA ILE A 250 23.85 -11.13 -47.54
C ILE A 250 24.82 -10.42 -48.48
N GLY A 251 26.09 -10.82 -48.42
CA GLY A 251 27.04 -10.54 -49.48
C GLY A 251 26.61 -11.32 -50.72
N VAL A 252 26.21 -10.59 -51.75
CA VAL A 252 26.26 -11.01 -53.15
C VAL A 252 26.74 -9.83 -53.97
#